data_AF-A0A3D3HLI7-F1
#
_entry.id   AF-A0A3D3HLI7-F1
#
_cell.length_a   1.000
_cell.length_b   1.000
_cell.length_c   1.000
_cell.angle_alpha   90.00
_cell.angle_beta   90.00
_cell.angle_gamma   90.00
#
_symmetry.space_group_name_H-M   'P 1'
#
loop_
_entity.id
_entity.type
_entity.pdbx_description
1 polymer ?
#
loop_
_entity_poly.entity_id
_entity_poly.type
_entity_poly.pdbx_seq_one_letter_code
_entity_poly.pdbx_strand_id
1 'polypeptide(L)'
;MLKLLKTEWFAWTHYPLRFDRKNQLVHVHRTDGSVFSVPWNKIFFTTGLNHNKGTTNDYYISGHVLAKDNITVKDTFCLPASCNNLEELKSHWEFIRRYMEEGPEKLIQQVGFCLPIANKKESYSFTFFYLMTLYKGAPYIIIPFLVPLAFIFSIPRYIGILTSRRPIWPESIQKLCYIDKDDPYVLDEYKNPKNLWRDFL
;
A
#
# COMPACT_ATOMS: atom_id res chain seq x y z
N MET A 1 -5.27 23.21 -11.73
CA MET A 1 -5.71 22.17 -12.69
C MET A 1 -4.55 21.29 -13.17
N LEU A 2 -3.48 21.82 -13.80
CA LEU A 2 -2.33 21.01 -14.25
C LEU A 2 -1.59 20.23 -13.15
N LYS A 3 -1.54 20.74 -11.91
CA LYS A 3 -0.83 20.08 -10.80
C LYS A 3 -1.54 18.81 -10.33
N LEU A 4 -2.88 18.83 -10.22
CA LEU A 4 -3.70 17.66 -9.89
C LEU A 4 -3.60 16.58 -10.97
N LEU A 5 -3.57 16.97 -12.24
CA LEU A 5 -3.36 16.07 -13.36
C LEU A 5 -1.96 15.43 -13.41
N LYS A 6 -0.98 15.91 -12.63
CA LYS A 6 0.36 15.33 -12.53
C LYS A 6 0.58 14.54 -11.25
N THR A 7 -0.39 14.54 -10.34
CA THR A 7 -0.35 13.78 -9.08
C THR A 7 -1.34 12.63 -9.09
N GLU A 8 -2.55 12.86 -9.60
CA GLU A 8 -3.62 11.85 -9.69
C GLU A 8 -3.56 11.07 -11.00
N TRP A 9 -3.36 11.78 -12.12
CA TRP A 9 -3.26 11.23 -13.46
C TRP A 9 -1.83 11.39 -14.00
N PHE A 10 -1.46 10.65 -15.05
CA PHE A 10 -0.14 10.76 -15.71
C PHE A 10 1.10 10.67 -14.77
N ALA A 11 0.96 10.06 -13.60
CA ALA A 11 1.96 10.01 -12.54
C ALA A 11 2.39 8.55 -12.30
N TRP A 12 2.26 8.06 -11.08
CA TRP A 12 2.47 6.67 -10.70
C TRP A 12 1.16 6.02 -10.27
N THR A 13 0.96 4.75 -10.60
CA THR A 13 -0.24 4.01 -10.17
C THR A 13 -0.29 3.79 -8.66
N HIS A 14 0.87 3.72 -8.01
CA HIS A 14 1.06 3.56 -6.56
C HIS A 14 2.53 3.82 -6.21
N TYR A 15 2.84 3.94 -4.91
CA TYR A 15 4.18 4.17 -4.37
C TYR A 15 4.59 3.00 -3.47
N PRO A 16 5.16 1.92 -4.04
CA PRO A 16 5.37 0.68 -3.31
C PRO A 16 6.52 0.81 -2.32
N LEU A 17 6.35 0.12 -1.20
CA LEU A 17 7.42 -0.22 -0.26
C LEU A 17 7.75 -1.69 -0.43
N ARG A 18 9.03 -2.04 -0.30
CA ARG A 18 9.46 -3.44 -0.24
C ARG A 18 10.29 -3.65 1.03
N PHE A 19 9.78 -4.52 1.88
CA PHE A 19 10.45 -4.97 3.10
C PHE A 19 11.27 -6.23 2.78
N ASP A 20 12.59 -6.08 2.73
CA ASP A 20 13.53 -7.16 2.51
C ASP A 20 14.06 -7.67 3.86
N ARG A 21 13.37 -8.69 4.40
CA ARG A 21 13.72 -9.33 5.66
C ARG A 21 15.12 -9.94 5.62
N LYS A 22 15.49 -10.62 4.52
CA LYS A 22 16.74 -11.40 4.45
C LYS A 22 17.96 -10.48 4.56
N ASN A 23 17.89 -9.30 3.92
CA ASN A 23 18.96 -8.32 3.94
C ASN A 23 18.76 -7.20 4.99
N GLN A 24 17.65 -7.22 5.74
CA GLN A 24 17.27 -6.17 6.70
C GLN A 24 17.23 -4.78 6.07
N LEU A 25 16.66 -4.67 4.88
CA LEU A 25 16.53 -3.43 4.12
C LEU A 25 15.06 -3.10 3.85
N VAL A 26 14.77 -1.81 3.74
CA VAL A 26 13.51 -1.31 3.19
C VAL A 26 13.82 -0.52 1.93
N HIS A 27 13.23 -0.95 0.82
CA HIS A 27 13.29 -0.25 -0.45
C HIS A 27 12.04 0.60 -0.62
N VAL A 28 12.24 1.85 -1.00
CA VAL A 28 11.19 2.86 -1.07
C VAL A 28 11.19 3.48 -2.45
N HIS A 29 10.02 3.54 -3.08
CA HIS A 29 9.80 4.26 -4.32
C HIS A 29 9.28 5.66 -4.02
N ARG A 30 10.02 6.71 -4.41
CA ARG A 30 9.65 8.10 -4.23
C ARG A 30 8.59 8.55 -5.23
N THR A 31 8.00 9.72 -4.98
CA THR A 31 7.00 10.32 -5.87
C THR A 31 7.58 10.80 -7.20
N ASP A 32 8.88 11.11 -7.24
CA ASP A 32 9.61 11.46 -8.44
C ASP A 32 10.03 10.25 -9.30
N GLY A 33 9.80 9.03 -8.83
CA GLY A 33 10.21 7.79 -9.50
C GLY A 33 11.58 7.25 -9.10
N SER A 34 12.35 8.00 -8.33
CA SER A 34 13.61 7.50 -7.78
C SER A 34 13.34 6.47 -6.69
N VAL A 35 14.32 5.59 -6.47
CA VAL A 35 14.26 4.56 -5.43
C VAL A 35 15.44 4.73 -4.50
N PHE A 36 15.23 4.48 -3.21
CA PHE A 36 16.30 4.35 -2.23
C PHE A 36 16.11 3.11 -1.37
N SER A 37 17.19 2.67 -0.74
CA SER A 37 17.21 1.54 0.18
C SER A 37 17.82 1.99 1.49
N VAL A 38 17.23 1.59 2.61
CA VAL A 38 17.69 1.96 3.96
C VAL A 38 17.68 0.73 4.87
N PRO A 39 18.70 0.54 5.74
CA PRO A 39 18.67 -0.52 6.74
C PRO A 39 17.48 -0.36 7.69
N TRP A 40 16.78 -1.45 7.98
CA TRP A 40 15.60 -1.51 8.85
C TRP A 40 15.85 -0.79 10.20
N ASN A 41 16.97 -1.10 10.83
CA ASN A 41 17.37 -0.53 12.13
C ASN A 41 17.83 0.95 12.08
N LYS A 42 17.85 1.58 10.90
CA LYS A 42 18.17 3.00 10.71
C LYS A 42 16.94 3.85 10.40
N ILE A 43 15.76 3.24 10.35
CA ILE A 43 14.51 3.95 10.09
C ILE A 43 13.91 4.36 11.43
N PHE A 44 13.62 5.65 11.59
CA PHE A 44 12.89 6.16 12.73
C PHE A 44 11.39 6.17 12.41
N PHE A 45 10.64 5.25 13.00
CA PHE A 45 9.19 5.18 12.82
C PHE A 45 8.48 6.04 13.85
N THR A 46 7.48 6.79 13.40
CA THR A 46 6.61 7.57 14.27
C THR A 46 5.17 7.53 13.75
N THR A 47 4.23 7.77 14.65
CA THR A 47 2.85 8.01 14.26
C THR A 47 2.68 9.48 13.96
N GLY A 48 2.27 9.81 12.75
CA GLY A 48 1.89 11.17 12.40
C GLY A 48 0.48 11.49 12.90
N LEU A 49 0.32 12.71 13.40
CA LEU A 49 -0.95 13.42 13.39
C LEU A 49 -0.86 14.44 12.26
N ASN A 50 -1.94 14.66 11.51
CA ASN A 50 -2.06 15.94 10.82
C ASN A 50 -1.96 17.03 11.91
N HIS A 51 -1.19 18.09 11.65
CA HIS A 51 -0.77 19.12 12.64
C HIS A 51 -1.91 19.70 13.52
N ASN A 52 -3.17 19.52 13.12
CA ASN A 52 -4.35 19.69 13.95
C ASN A 52 -5.14 18.37 13.97
N LYS A 53 -5.38 17.76 15.14
CA LYS A 53 -6.28 16.61 15.26
C LYS A 53 -7.74 17.07 15.11
N GLY A 54 -8.20 17.24 13.87
CA GLY A 54 -9.62 17.38 13.58
C GLY A 54 -10.34 16.04 13.77
N THR A 55 -11.67 16.08 13.87
CA THR A 55 -12.55 14.90 14.05
C THR A 55 -12.44 13.88 12.90
N THR A 56 -11.79 14.25 11.79
CA THR A 56 -11.65 13.48 10.55
C THR A 56 -10.22 13.03 10.25
N ASN A 57 -9.27 13.24 11.16
CA ASN A 57 -7.87 12.94 10.88
C ASN A 57 -7.47 11.56 11.42
N ASP A 58 -7.19 10.65 10.50
CA ASP A 58 -6.66 9.32 10.80
C ASP A 58 -5.22 9.41 11.32
N TYR A 59 -4.87 8.47 12.20
CA TYR A 59 -3.49 8.16 12.50
C TYR A 59 -2.85 7.46 11.29
N TYR A 60 -1.57 7.71 11.06
CA TYR A 60 -0.76 6.98 10.08
C TYR A 60 0.66 6.78 10.64
N ILE A 61 1.42 5.86 10.05
CA ILE A 61 2.82 5.63 10.43
C ILE A 61 3.73 6.12 9.32
N SER A 62 4.70 6.95 9.69
CA SER A 62 5.78 7.39 8.83
C SER A 62 7.11 6.78 9.28
N GLY A 63 7.91 6.34 8.30
CA GLY A 63 9.31 6.00 8.48
C GLY A 63 10.18 7.16 8.01
N HIS A 64 11.08 7.63 8.87
CA HIS A 64 12.00 8.72 8.61
C HIS A 64 13.43 8.22 8.51
N VAL A 65 14.14 8.65 7.47
CA VAL A 65 15.59 8.44 7.35
C VAL A 65 16.28 9.70 7.84
N LEU A 66 17.04 9.58 8.93
CA LEU A 66 17.72 10.72 9.54
C LEU A 66 19.13 10.90 8.99
N ALA A 67 19.61 12.14 8.99
CA ALA A 67 21.02 12.43 8.79
C ALA A 67 21.85 11.99 10.01
N LYS A 68 23.18 12.13 9.91
CA LYS A 68 24.11 11.73 10.97
C LYS A 68 23.91 12.51 12.28
N ASP A 69 23.31 13.69 12.20
CA ASP A 69 22.97 14.53 13.35
C ASP A 69 21.75 14.02 14.15
N ASN A 70 21.05 12.99 13.65
CA ASN A 70 19.78 12.47 14.20
C ASN A 70 18.68 13.53 14.37
N ILE A 71 18.78 14.67 13.70
CA ILE A 71 17.82 15.78 13.77
C ILE A 71 17.24 16.05 12.38
N THR A 72 18.07 16.03 11.34
CA THR A 72 17.64 16.35 9.98
C THR A 72 17.01 15.15 9.29
N VAL A 73 15.74 15.25 8.91
CA VAL A 73 15.06 14.23 8.10
C VAL A 73 15.50 14.36 6.64
N LYS A 74 16.11 13.30 6.09
CA LYS A 74 16.54 13.22 4.68
C LYS A 74 15.45 12.70 3.76
N ASP A 75 14.74 11.67 4.22
CA ASP A 75 13.67 11.03 3.46
C ASP A 75 12.55 10.62 4.42
N THR A 76 11.33 10.57 3.89
CA THR A 76 10.15 10.09 4.61
C THR A 76 9.31 9.23 3.67
N PHE A 77 8.76 8.16 4.22
CA PHE A 77 7.74 7.35 3.57
C PHE A 77 6.63 7.01 4.56
N CYS A 78 5.44 6.70 4.07
CA CYS A 78 4.31 6.29 4.90
C CYS A 78 3.99 4.82 4.67
N LEU A 79 3.68 4.11 5.75
CA LEU A 79 3.12 2.76 5.65
C LEU A 79 1.71 2.83 5.04
N PRO A 80 1.26 1.81 4.29
CA PRO A 80 -0.03 1.80 3.61
C PRO A 80 -1.18 1.47 4.59
N ALA A 81 -1.23 2.17 5.72
CA ALA A 81 -2.29 2.07 6.72
C ALA A 81 -2.55 3.44 7.35
N SER A 82 -3.82 3.81 7.37
CA SER A 82 -4.34 4.92 8.17
C SER A 82 -5.65 4.49 8.82
N CYS A 83 -5.84 4.83 10.08
CA CYS A 83 -7.06 4.51 10.81
C CYS A 83 -7.30 5.56 11.91
N ASN A 84 -8.57 5.82 12.24
CA ASN A 84 -8.95 6.62 13.40
C ASN A 84 -8.64 5.92 14.73
N ASN A 85 -8.44 4.59 14.71
CA ASN A 85 -8.10 3.75 15.87
C ASN A 85 -6.59 3.46 15.89
N LEU A 86 -5.91 3.99 16.92
CA LEU A 86 -4.48 3.80 17.09
C LEU A 86 -4.08 2.33 17.35
N GLU A 87 -4.94 1.51 17.98
CA GLU A 87 -4.62 0.10 18.25
C GLU A 87 -4.62 -0.76 16.97
N GLU A 88 -5.51 -0.44 16.03
CA GLU A 88 -5.49 -1.07 14.70
C GLU A 88 -4.22 -0.70 13.93
N LEU A 89 -3.81 0.58 14.02
CA LEU A 89 -2.57 1.03 13.40
C LEU A 89 -1.33 0.38 14.03
N LYS A 90 -1.32 0.19 15.35
CA LYS A 90 -0.27 -0.58 16.04
C LYS A 90 -0.25 -2.04 15.60
N SER A 91 -1.41 -2.64 15.34
CA SER A 91 -1.48 -4.01 14.81
C SER A 91 -0.86 -4.10 13.42
N HIS A 92 -1.09 -3.10 12.55
CA HIS A 92 -0.43 -3.01 11.25
C HIS A 92 1.09 -2.83 11.37
N TRP A 93 1.55 -2.01 12.33
CA TRP A 93 2.97 -1.89 12.65
C TRP A 93 3.57 -3.23 13.07
N GLU A 94 2.93 -3.93 14.01
CA GLU A 94 3.41 -5.22 14.50
C GLU A 94 3.46 -6.27 13.39
N PHE A 95 2.54 -6.26 12.43
CA PHE A 95 2.65 -7.13 11.25
C PHE A 95 3.97 -6.90 10.51
N ILE A 96 4.33 -5.64 10.24
CA ILE A 96 5.56 -5.30 9.51
C ILE A 96 6.81 -5.59 10.35
N ARG A 97 6.82 -5.20 11.63
CA ARG A 97 7.94 -5.46 12.55
C ARG A 97 8.20 -6.96 12.66
N ARG A 98 7.16 -7.76 12.91
CA ARG A 98 7.28 -9.22 13.01
C ARG A 98 7.74 -9.85 11.71
N TYR A 99 7.27 -9.35 10.56
CA TYR A 99 7.74 -9.84 9.27
C TYR A 99 9.25 -9.59 9.11
N MET A 100 9.72 -8.41 9.49
CA MET A 100 11.14 -8.03 9.40
C MET A 100 12.02 -8.74 10.43
N GLU A 101 11.54 -9.00 11.65
CA GLU A 101 12.37 -9.50 12.75
C GLU A 101 12.18 -11.00 13.04
N GLU A 102 10.96 -11.52 12.90
CA GLU A 102 10.59 -12.89 13.25
C GLU A 102 10.37 -13.77 12.01
N GLY A 103 9.89 -13.19 10.90
CA GLY A 103 9.58 -13.91 9.66
C GLY A 103 8.08 -14.06 9.35
N PRO A 104 7.74 -14.60 8.16
CA PRO A 104 6.39 -14.67 7.62
C PRO A 104 5.54 -15.83 8.18
N GLU A 105 6.15 -16.79 8.89
CA GLU A 105 5.58 -18.09 9.26
C GLU A 105 4.22 -17.95 9.97
N LYS A 106 4.14 -17.01 10.91
CA LYS A 106 2.94 -16.74 11.71
C LYS A 106 2.03 -15.67 11.09
N LEU A 107 2.50 -14.96 10.07
CA LEU A 107 1.84 -13.79 9.48
C LEU A 107 1.09 -14.12 8.21
N ILE A 108 1.54 -15.14 7.47
CA ILE A 108 0.98 -15.50 6.17
C ILE A 108 -0.52 -15.79 6.24
N GLN A 109 -0.98 -16.39 7.34
CA GLN A 109 -2.40 -16.71 7.57
C GLN A 109 -3.27 -15.46 7.78
N GLN A 110 -2.66 -14.32 8.10
CA GLN A 110 -3.36 -13.04 8.31
C GLN A 110 -3.58 -12.29 6.99
N VAL A 111 -2.87 -12.66 5.91
CA VAL A 111 -3.01 -12.02 4.60
C VAL A 111 -4.12 -12.71 3.82
N GLY A 112 -5.33 -12.13 3.89
CA GLY A 112 -6.49 -12.67 3.17
C GLY A 112 -6.55 -12.30 1.69
N PHE A 113 -5.82 -11.27 1.26
CA PHE A 113 -5.90 -10.76 -0.11
C PHE A 113 -4.63 -10.02 -0.55
N CYS A 114 -4.18 -10.25 -1.77
CA CYS A 114 -3.08 -9.57 -2.43
C CYS A 114 -3.59 -8.75 -3.63
N LEU A 115 -3.32 -7.45 -3.66
CA LEU A 115 -3.75 -6.59 -4.77
C LEU A 115 -3.17 -7.09 -6.13
N PRO A 116 -4.00 -7.22 -7.18
CA PRO A 116 -3.60 -7.73 -8.50
C PRO A 116 -2.83 -6.70 -9.36
N ILE A 117 -1.80 -6.06 -8.76
CA ILE A 117 -1.10 -4.90 -9.32
C ILE A 117 0.42 -5.06 -9.39
N ALA A 118 0.96 -6.20 -8.93
CA ALA A 118 2.40 -6.42 -8.86
C ALA A 118 3.06 -6.39 -10.26
N ASN A 119 2.46 -7.10 -11.23
CA ASN A 119 3.04 -7.29 -12.57
C ASN A 119 2.22 -6.66 -13.69
N LYS A 120 1.07 -6.05 -13.38
CA LYS A 120 0.13 -5.47 -14.34
C LYS A 120 -0.58 -4.26 -13.73
N LYS A 121 -1.25 -3.48 -14.57
CA LYS A 121 -2.18 -2.46 -14.08
C LYS A 121 -3.47 -3.15 -13.63
N GLU A 122 -4.11 -2.57 -12.65
CA GLU A 122 -5.45 -2.95 -12.20
C GLU A 122 -6.42 -2.98 -13.39
N SER A 123 -7.29 -3.99 -13.44
CA SER A 123 -8.34 -4.09 -14.46
C SER A 123 -9.54 -3.21 -14.10
N TYR A 124 -10.35 -2.81 -15.08
CA TYR A 124 -11.56 -2.02 -14.81
C TYR A 124 -12.51 -2.71 -13.83
N SER A 125 -12.70 -4.02 -13.96
CA SER A 125 -13.56 -4.78 -13.03
C SER A 125 -13.06 -4.70 -11.59
N PHE A 126 -11.73 -4.76 -11.40
CA PHE A 126 -11.12 -4.62 -10.09
C PHE A 126 -11.19 -3.18 -9.57
N THR A 127 -11.08 -2.18 -10.44
CA THR A 127 -11.33 -0.77 -10.08
C THR A 127 -12.72 -0.56 -9.53
N PHE A 128 -13.72 -1.07 -10.23
CA PHE A 128 -15.10 -0.97 -9.80
C PHE A 128 -15.31 -1.72 -8.48
N PHE A 129 -14.82 -2.96 -8.37
CA PHE A 129 -14.87 -3.74 -7.14
C PHE A 129 -14.19 -3.02 -5.96
N TYR A 130 -12.98 -2.49 -6.15
CA TYR A 130 -12.24 -1.78 -5.12
C TYR A 130 -13.02 -0.56 -4.61
N LEU A 131 -13.64 0.22 -5.50
CA LEU A 131 -14.52 1.32 -5.09
C LEU A 131 -15.73 0.83 -4.31
N MET A 132 -16.33 -0.29 -4.71
CA MET A 132 -17.42 -0.91 -3.97
C MET A 132 -16.98 -1.27 -2.54
N THR A 133 -15.74 -1.73 -2.31
CA THR A 133 -15.23 -2.04 -0.95
C THR A 133 -15.25 -0.87 0.03
N LEU A 134 -15.24 0.38 -0.46
CA LEU A 134 -15.39 1.58 0.39
C LEU A 134 -16.78 1.68 1.02
N TYR A 135 -17.76 0.98 0.46
CA TYR A 135 -19.13 0.90 0.96
C TYR A 135 -19.42 -0.38 1.75
N LYS A 136 -18.39 -1.15 2.10
CA LYS A 136 -18.57 -2.36 2.91
C LYS A 136 -19.22 -2.01 4.26
N GLY A 137 -20.29 -2.74 4.61
CA GLY A 137 -21.09 -2.47 5.82
C GLY A 137 -22.22 -1.44 5.65
N ALA A 138 -22.37 -0.84 4.46
CA ALA A 138 -23.52 0.00 4.14
C ALA A 138 -24.83 -0.81 4.16
N PRO A 139 -25.96 -0.25 4.64
CA PRO A 139 -27.26 -0.91 4.57
C PRO A 139 -27.65 -1.29 3.14
N TYR A 140 -28.18 -2.50 2.93
CA TYR A 140 -28.54 -2.98 1.58
C TYR A 140 -29.52 -2.05 0.83
N ILE A 141 -30.39 -1.34 1.56
CA ILE A 141 -31.34 -0.39 0.96
C ILE A 141 -30.67 0.79 0.25
N ILE A 142 -29.45 1.16 0.65
CA ILE A 142 -28.70 2.27 0.03
C ILE A 142 -27.78 1.83 -1.10
N ILE A 143 -27.47 0.53 -1.21
CA ILE A 143 -26.58 -0.03 -2.25
C ILE A 143 -27.02 0.34 -3.68
N PRO A 144 -28.32 0.29 -4.05
CA PRO A 144 -28.76 0.70 -5.38
C PRO A 144 -28.43 2.15 -5.75
N PHE A 145 -28.27 3.04 -4.76
CA PHE A 145 -27.86 4.42 -4.97
C PHE A 145 -26.32 4.58 -5.00
N LEU A 146 -25.60 3.76 -4.25
CA LEU A 146 -24.14 3.78 -4.20
C LEU A 146 -23.51 3.16 -5.45
N VAL A 147 -24.12 2.14 -6.06
CA VAL A 147 -23.60 1.47 -7.26
C VAL A 147 -23.44 2.43 -8.47
N PRO A 148 -24.44 3.25 -8.85
CA PRO A 148 -24.28 4.25 -9.89
C PRO A 148 -23.19 5.27 -9.58
N LEU A 149 -23.07 5.67 -8.31
CA LEU A 149 -22.04 6.61 -7.87
C LEU A 149 -20.63 6.00 -7.98
N ALA A 150 -20.47 4.74 -7.55
CA ALA A 150 -19.24 3.96 -7.71
C ALA A 150 -18.85 3.85 -9.19
N PHE A 151 -19.83 3.62 -10.07
CA PHE A 151 -19.61 3.55 -11.51
C PHE A 151 -19.09 4.89 -12.05
N ILE A 152 -19.73 6.01 -11.69
CA ILE A 152 -19.28 7.35 -12.10
C ILE A 152 -17.83 7.61 -11.63
N PHE A 153 -17.49 7.27 -10.38
CA PHE A 153 -16.14 7.46 -9.84
C PHE A 153 -15.11 6.45 -10.38
N SER A 154 -15.54 5.29 -10.85
CA SER A 154 -14.66 4.28 -11.44
C SER A 154 -14.00 4.76 -12.72
N ILE A 155 -14.69 5.58 -13.51
CA ILE A 155 -14.20 6.08 -14.80
C ILE A 155 -12.95 6.97 -14.61
N PRO A 156 -12.99 8.09 -13.86
CA PRO A 156 -11.82 8.94 -13.67
C PRO A 156 -10.68 8.21 -12.95
N ARG A 157 -10.99 7.32 -11.99
CA ARG A 157 -9.98 6.47 -11.34
C ARG A 157 -9.27 5.57 -12.36
N TYR A 158 -10.04 4.89 -13.21
CA TYR A 158 -9.47 3.98 -14.20
C TYR A 158 -8.66 4.70 -15.28
N ILE A 159 -9.10 5.89 -15.70
CA ILE A 159 -8.29 6.77 -16.58
C ILE A 159 -6.95 7.10 -15.90
N GLY A 160 -6.96 7.41 -14.60
CA GLY A 160 -5.73 7.60 -13.82
C GLY A 160 -4.80 6.38 -13.87
N ILE A 161 -5.35 5.18 -13.69
CA ILE A 161 -4.57 3.93 -13.78
C ILE A 161 -3.98 3.73 -15.19
N LEU A 162 -4.78 3.95 -16.24
CA LEU A 162 -4.35 3.78 -17.63
C LEU A 162 -3.27 4.80 -18.04
N THR A 163 -3.37 6.04 -17.58
CA THR A 163 -2.46 7.14 -17.95
C THR A 163 -1.18 7.18 -17.10
N SER A 164 -1.23 6.70 -15.86
CA SER A 164 -0.08 6.69 -14.94
C SER A 164 0.89 5.53 -15.20
N ARG A 165 2.15 5.68 -14.80
CA ARG A 165 3.20 4.68 -14.92
C ARG A 165 3.11 3.66 -13.79
N ARG A 166 3.36 2.39 -14.08
CA ARG A 166 3.51 1.38 -13.04
C ARG A 166 4.95 1.45 -12.49
N PRO A 167 5.14 1.50 -11.16
CA PRO A 167 6.46 1.41 -10.57
C PRO A 167 7.08 0.05 -10.86
N ILE A 168 8.37 0.03 -11.22
CA ILE A 168 9.14 -1.18 -11.48
C ILE A 168 10.43 -1.06 -10.66
N TRP A 169 10.73 -2.08 -9.87
CA TRP A 169 11.97 -2.10 -9.09
C TRP A 169 13.19 -2.22 -10.01
N PRO A 170 14.28 -1.46 -9.77
CA PRO A 170 15.55 -1.65 -10.45
C PRO A 170 16.06 -3.09 -10.36
N GLU A 171 16.78 -3.55 -11.38
CA GLU A 171 17.28 -4.92 -11.47
C GLU A 171 18.16 -5.30 -10.26
N SER A 172 18.93 -4.36 -9.71
CA SER A 172 19.73 -4.58 -8.49
C SER A 172 18.87 -4.99 -7.29
N ILE A 173 17.71 -4.37 -7.09
CA ILE A 173 16.77 -4.71 -6.01
C ILE A 173 16.01 -6.00 -6.34
N GLN A 174 15.69 -6.26 -7.61
CA GLN A 174 15.07 -7.53 -8.00
C GLN A 174 15.98 -8.73 -7.74
N LYS A 175 17.28 -8.62 -8.07
CA LYS A 175 18.28 -9.66 -7.79
C LYS A 175 18.48 -9.88 -6.30
N LEU A 176 18.50 -8.79 -5.52
CA LEU A 176 18.66 -8.86 -4.07
C LEU A 176 17.48 -9.56 -3.39
N CYS A 177 16.25 -9.27 -3.84
CA CYS A 177 15.02 -9.83 -3.31
C CYS A 177 14.49 -11.00 -4.16
N TYR A 178 15.37 -11.90 -4.59
CA TYR A 178 14.97 -13.09 -5.34
C TYR A 178 14.06 -13.99 -4.47
N ILE A 179 12.93 -14.40 -5.06
CA ILE A 179 11.96 -15.30 -4.43
C ILE A 179 12.21 -16.70 -4.99
N ASP A 180 12.42 -17.66 -4.11
CA ASP A 180 12.58 -19.06 -4.49
C ASP A 180 11.23 -19.60 -5.02
N LYS A 181 11.29 -20.43 -6.06
CA LYS A 181 10.10 -21.04 -6.67
C LYS A 181 9.36 -21.94 -5.68
N ASP A 182 10.11 -22.57 -4.77
CA ASP A 182 9.58 -23.50 -3.79
C ASP A 182 9.35 -22.84 -2.41
N ASP A 183 9.42 -21.51 -2.32
CA ASP A 183 9.17 -20.80 -1.06
C ASP A 183 7.71 -21.02 -0.59
N PRO A 184 7.49 -21.69 0.55
CA PRO A 184 6.15 -22.03 1.02
C PRO A 184 5.34 -20.80 1.42
N TYR A 185 6.01 -19.65 1.62
CA TYR A 185 5.40 -18.41 2.07
C TYR A 185 5.01 -17.44 0.95
N VAL A 186 5.14 -17.85 -0.31
CA VAL A 186 4.72 -17.01 -1.45
C VAL A 186 3.22 -16.77 -1.39
N LEU A 187 2.82 -15.51 -1.28
CA LEU A 187 1.44 -15.07 -1.50
C LEU A 187 1.40 -14.04 -2.62
N ASP A 188 0.52 -14.28 -3.58
CA ASP A 188 0.30 -13.40 -4.72
C ASP A 188 -1.18 -13.38 -5.12
N GLU A 189 -1.48 -12.64 -6.18
CA GLU A 189 -2.84 -12.49 -6.68
C GLU A 189 -3.52 -13.81 -7.10
N TYR A 190 -2.75 -14.86 -7.43
CA TYR A 190 -3.29 -16.15 -7.85
C TYR A 190 -3.80 -16.99 -6.67
N LYS A 191 -3.36 -16.67 -5.45
CA LYS A 191 -3.84 -17.27 -4.20
C LYS A 191 -5.08 -16.56 -3.62
N ASN A 192 -5.53 -15.48 -4.25
CA ASN A 192 -6.74 -14.77 -3.81
C ASN A 192 -8.02 -15.64 -3.95
N PRO A 193 -9.06 -15.38 -3.14
CA PRO A 193 -10.37 -15.98 -3.34
C PRO A 193 -10.89 -15.77 -4.77
N LYS A 194 -11.41 -16.83 -5.39
CA LYS A 194 -11.90 -16.78 -6.79
C LYS A 194 -13.11 -15.87 -6.97
N ASN A 195 -13.94 -15.71 -5.93
CA ASN A 195 -15.14 -14.88 -5.97
C ASN A 195 -15.03 -13.74 -4.96
N LEU A 196 -14.45 -12.64 -5.41
CA LEU A 196 -14.23 -11.43 -4.59
C LEU A 196 -15.55 -10.78 -4.13
N TRP A 197 -16.63 -10.95 -4.89
CA TRP A 197 -17.94 -10.38 -4.56
C TRP A 197 -18.66 -11.13 -3.44
N ARG A 198 -18.31 -12.40 -3.20
CA ARG A 198 -18.94 -13.22 -2.16
C ARG A 198 -18.62 -12.71 -0.75
N ASP A 199 -17.41 -12.20 -0.54
CA ASP A 199 -16.95 -11.70 0.76
C ASP A 199 -17.20 -10.18 0.93
N PHE A 200 -17.83 -9.57 -0.08
CA PHE A 200 -18.13 -8.14 -0.16
C PHE A 200 -19.56 -7.79 0.30
N LEU A 201 -20.55 -8.61 -0.07
CA LEU A 201 -21.96 -8.47 0.35
C LEU A 201 -22.20 -9.09 1.72
#